data_AF-A0A328F8R3-F1
#
_entry.id   AF-A0A328F8R3-F1
#
_cell.length_a   1.000
_cell.length_b   1.000
_cell.length_c   1.000
_cell.angle_alpha   90.00
_cell.angle_beta   90.00
_cell.angle_gamma   90.00
#
_symmetry.space_group_name_H-M   'P 1'
#
loop_
_entity.id
_entity.type
_entity.pdbx_description
1 polymer ?
#
loop_
_entity_poly.entity_id
_entity_poly.type
_entity_poly.pdbx_seq_one_letter_code
_entity_poly.pdbx_strand_id
1 'polypeptide(L)'
;MMKILFNPFENRTDRDVRNYLGSAFIDALHTGDPTPVAQAVSNLRLQKLPDPAQRYMNVRDDRYTAVLEQISSNSLLGADIYAIAGLLWDESLFFECHEWLEQNYKAVQGQEKKVLQAMIRTAGTFELLTYNRKKAAVSVAAKALSVLESHILRVPKSFNIQPKIARLKAVIKDT
;
A
#
# COMPACT_ATOMS: atom_id res chain seq x y z
N MET A 1 -24.89 -4.95 -7.98
CA MET A 1 -23.47 -4.51 -8.04
C MET A 1 -23.25 -3.57 -6.86
N MET A 2 -22.32 -3.89 -5.94
CA MET A 2 -22.11 -3.04 -4.75
C MET A 2 -21.50 -1.70 -5.19
N LYS A 3 -22.13 -0.58 -4.85
CA LYS A 3 -21.64 0.76 -5.22
C LYS A 3 -20.42 1.09 -4.37
N ILE A 4 -19.28 1.31 -5.01
CA ILE A 4 -18.10 1.84 -4.33
C ILE A 4 -18.36 3.32 -4.02
N LEU A 5 -18.37 3.66 -2.74
CA LEU A 5 -18.70 5.01 -2.28
C LEU A 5 -17.50 5.98 -2.34
N PHE A 6 -16.29 5.48 -2.15
CA PHE A 6 -15.03 6.22 -2.30
C PHE A 6 -14.17 5.52 -3.36
N ASN A 7 -13.85 6.20 -4.47
CA ASN A 7 -13.16 5.60 -5.61
C ASN A 7 -12.12 6.56 -6.22
N PRO A 8 -10.84 6.49 -5.81
CA PRO A 8 -9.78 7.36 -6.29
C PRO A 8 -9.40 7.12 -7.77
N PHE A 9 -9.88 6.04 -8.38
CA PHE A 9 -9.66 5.80 -9.81
C PHE A 9 -10.61 6.61 -10.69
N GLU A 10 -11.85 6.83 -10.24
CA GLU A 10 -12.91 7.49 -11.04
C GLU A 10 -13.27 8.89 -10.51
N ASN A 11 -12.93 9.20 -9.26
CA ASN A 11 -13.25 10.47 -8.63
C ASN A 11 -11.96 11.22 -8.26
N ARG A 12 -11.84 12.47 -8.73
CA ARG A 12 -10.67 13.31 -8.47
C ARG A 12 -10.52 13.69 -7.01
N THR A 13 -11.59 14.08 -6.33
CA THR A 13 -11.57 14.43 -4.90
C THR A 13 -11.10 13.24 -4.07
N ASP A 14 -11.62 12.04 -4.34
CA ASP A 14 -11.20 10.82 -3.63
C ASP A 14 -9.71 10.53 -3.88
N ARG A 15 -9.24 10.73 -5.12
CA ARG A 15 -7.83 10.58 -5.46
C ARG A 15 -6.95 11.56 -4.71
N ASP A 16 -7.34 12.83 -4.68
CA ASP A 16 -6.59 13.89 -4.02
C ASP A 16 -6.53 13.64 -2.50
N VAL A 17 -7.64 13.22 -1.88
CA VAL A 17 -7.68 12.81 -0.47
C VAL A 17 -6.75 11.64 -0.18
N ARG A 18 -6.85 10.55 -0.96
CA ARG A 18 -5.96 9.38 -0.79
C ARG A 18 -4.50 9.78 -0.95
N ASN A 19 -4.17 10.47 -2.04
CA ASN A 19 -2.79 10.80 -2.36
C ASN A 19 -2.21 11.73 -1.30
N TYR A 20 -2.96 12.74 -0.84
CA TYR A 20 -2.48 13.66 0.19
C TYR A 20 -2.22 12.96 1.52
N LEU A 21 -3.14 12.10 1.97
CA LEU A 21 -2.95 11.28 3.18
C LEU A 21 -1.78 10.30 3.02
N GLY A 22 -1.70 9.61 1.88
CA GLY A 22 -0.64 8.65 1.62
C GLY A 22 0.73 9.32 1.61
N SER A 23 0.90 10.44 0.90
CA SER A 23 2.17 11.18 0.89
C SER A 23 2.57 11.64 2.29
N ALA A 24 1.65 12.24 3.05
CA ALA A 24 1.93 12.66 4.43
C ALA A 24 2.34 11.47 5.34
N PHE A 25 1.72 10.31 5.14
CA PHE A 25 2.08 9.11 5.88
C PHE A 25 3.44 8.54 5.47
N ILE A 26 3.78 8.53 4.18
CA ILE A 26 5.12 8.15 3.74
C ILE A 26 6.18 9.09 4.35
N ASP A 27 5.93 10.40 4.40
CA ASP A 27 6.83 11.35 5.06
C ASP A 27 6.99 11.01 6.55
N ALA A 28 5.90 10.69 7.25
CA ALA A 28 5.93 10.26 8.65
C ALA A 28 6.72 8.96 8.87
N LEU A 29 6.67 8.00 7.93
CA LEU A 29 7.47 6.78 8.00
C LEU A 29 8.97 7.07 7.88
N HIS A 30 9.37 8.01 7.02
CA HIS A 30 10.79 8.38 6.86
C HIS A 30 11.36 9.11 8.06
N THR A 31 10.57 10.01 8.67
CA THR A 31 11.03 10.84 9.78
C THR A 31 10.81 10.19 11.14
N GLY A 32 9.92 9.18 11.22
CA GLY A 32 9.41 8.67 12.49
C GLY A 32 8.54 9.68 13.23
N ASP A 33 8.11 10.76 12.58
CA ASP A 33 7.31 11.84 13.16
C ASP A 33 5.85 11.74 12.67
N PRO A 34 4.85 11.57 13.55
CA PRO A 34 3.44 11.50 13.15
C PRO A 34 2.86 12.85 12.71
N THR A 35 3.57 13.96 12.93
CA THR A 35 3.07 15.33 12.67
C THR A 35 2.57 15.56 11.25
N PRO A 36 3.23 15.10 10.16
CA PRO A 36 2.73 15.29 8.79
C PRO A 36 1.33 14.70 8.58
N VAL A 37 1.05 13.52 9.15
CA VAL A 37 -0.27 12.87 9.07
C VAL A 37 -1.32 13.70 9.81
N ALA A 38 -1.03 14.12 11.04
CA ALA A 38 -1.94 14.92 11.85
C ALA A 38 -2.31 16.24 11.15
N GLN A 39 -1.33 16.89 10.52
CA GLN A 39 -1.55 18.10 9.72
C GLN A 39 -2.41 17.82 8.49
N ALA A 40 -2.14 16.74 7.75
CA ALA A 40 -2.92 16.38 6.57
C ALA A 40 -4.39 16.11 6.92
N VAL A 41 -4.65 15.35 7.98
CA VAL A 41 -6.00 15.07 8.48
C VAL A 41 -6.71 16.36 8.90
N SER A 42 -6.04 17.23 9.66
CA SER A 42 -6.59 18.53 10.07
C SER A 42 -6.99 19.39 8.85
N ASN A 43 -6.11 19.50 7.86
CA ASN A 43 -6.35 20.26 6.64
C ASN A 43 -7.53 19.70 5.84
N LEU A 44 -7.65 18.37 5.73
CA LEU A 44 -8.77 17.73 5.03
C LEU A 44 -10.11 17.92 5.77
N ARG A 45 -10.11 17.92 7.11
CA ARG A 45 -11.32 18.18 7.92
C ARG A 45 -11.89 19.58 7.64
N LEU A 46 -11.06 20.57 7.34
CA LEU A 46 -11.50 21.92 7.00
C LEU A 46 -12.23 22.01 5.65
N GLN A 47 -12.00 21.06 4.74
CA GLN A 47 -12.51 21.12 3.36
C GLN A 47 -13.96 20.68 3.19
N LYS A 48 -14.68 20.30 4.27
CA LYS A 48 -16.07 19.81 4.23
C LYS A 48 -16.26 18.69 3.18
N LEU A 49 -15.39 17.69 3.22
CA LEU A 49 -15.41 16.57 2.28
C LEU A 49 -16.74 15.79 2.32
N PRO A 50 -17.15 15.12 1.23
CA PRO A 50 -18.27 14.19 1.26
C PRO A 50 -18.08 13.04 2.26
N ASP A 51 -19.15 12.50 2.83
CA ASP A 51 -19.09 11.44 3.84
C ASP A 51 -18.21 10.22 3.46
N PRO A 52 -18.21 9.72 2.20
CA PRO A 52 -17.32 8.62 1.84
C PRO A 52 -15.84 8.95 2.01
N ALA A 53 -15.43 10.18 1.67
CA ALA A 53 -14.06 10.64 1.83
C ALA A 53 -13.68 10.88 3.29
N GLN A 54 -14.61 11.40 4.11
CA GLN A 54 -14.41 11.50 5.56
C GLN A 54 -14.23 10.12 6.21
N ARG A 55 -15.07 9.15 5.85
CA ARG A 55 -14.94 7.76 6.33
C ARG A 55 -13.60 7.14 5.90
N TYR A 56 -13.20 7.34 4.64
CA TYR A 56 -11.90 6.89 4.16
C TYR A 56 -10.75 7.48 5.00
N MET A 57 -10.76 8.80 5.20
CA MET A 57 -9.75 9.51 5.99
C MET A 57 -9.64 8.96 7.41
N ASN A 58 -10.76 8.79 8.12
CA ASN A 58 -10.73 8.29 9.50
C ASN A 58 -10.17 6.86 9.59
N VAL A 59 -10.59 5.97 8.68
CA VAL A 59 -10.07 4.59 8.64
C VAL A 59 -8.57 4.57 8.35
N ARG A 60 -8.06 5.51 7.54
CA ARG A 60 -6.62 5.62 7.28
C ARG A 60 -5.87 6.18 8.47
N ASP A 61 -6.38 7.22 9.12
CA ASP A 61 -5.79 7.82 10.32
C ASP A 61 -5.55 6.75 11.40
N ASP A 62 -6.58 5.96 11.73
CA ASP A 62 -6.48 4.87 12.72
C ASP A 62 -5.38 3.86 12.38
N ARG A 63 -5.27 3.47 11.10
CA ARG A 63 -4.26 2.51 10.64
C ARG A 63 -2.85 3.11 10.62
N TYR A 64 -2.73 4.38 10.27
CA TYR A 64 -1.45 5.08 10.28
C TYR A 64 -0.90 5.18 11.69
N THR A 65 -1.74 5.54 12.66
CA THR A 65 -1.40 5.52 14.08
C THR A 65 -0.92 4.13 14.50
N ALA A 66 -1.69 3.07 14.19
CA ALA A 66 -1.32 1.70 14.55
C ALA A 66 0.04 1.27 13.96
N VAL A 67 0.35 1.65 12.71
CA VAL A 67 1.64 1.35 12.08
C VAL A 67 2.79 2.11 12.74
N LEU A 68 2.62 3.41 13.00
CA LEU A 68 3.66 4.24 13.62
C LEU A 68 3.95 3.80 15.06
N GLU A 69 2.93 3.38 15.81
CA GLU A 69 3.10 2.78 17.14
C GLU A 69 3.87 1.45 17.09
N GLN A 70 3.60 0.59 16.10
CA GLN A 70 4.34 -0.66 15.90
C GLN A 70 5.81 -0.42 15.51
N ILE A 71 6.07 0.59 14.67
CA ILE A 71 7.44 0.95 14.28
C ILE A 71 8.21 1.54 15.47
N SER A 72 7.59 2.47 16.21
CA SER A 72 8.24 3.13 17.35
C SER A 72 8.53 2.17 18.51
N SER A 73 7.68 1.16 18.71
CA SER A 73 7.90 0.11 19.72
C SER A 73 8.91 -0.98 19.29
N ASN A 74 9.31 -1.02 18.02
CA ASN A 74 10.28 -1.98 17.49
C ASN A 74 11.26 -1.32 16.51
N SER A 75 12.36 -0.79 17.04
CA SER A 75 13.38 -0.08 16.26
C SER A 75 14.02 -0.90 15.13
N LEU A 76 14.08 -2.23 15.27
CA LEU A 76 14.59 -3.11 14.20
C LEU A 76 13.63 -3.19 13.01
N LEU A 77 12.31 -3.08 13.26
CA LEU A 77 11.31 -3.01 12.21
C LEU A 77 11.45 -1.71 11.41
N GLY A 78 11.67 -0.58 12.10
CA GLY A 78 11.83 0.74 11.48
C GLY A 78 13.02 0.88 10.54
N ALA A 79 14.04 0.02 10.65
CA ALA A 79 15.23 0.04 9.80
C ALA A 79 15.12 -0.82 8.53
N ASP A 80 14.14 -1.74 8.46
CA ASP A 80 13.98 -2.65 7.32
C ASP A 80 12.79 -2.24 6.44
N ILE A 81 13.11 -1.68 5.26
CA ILE A 81 12.16 -1.26 4.23
C ILE A 81 11.15 -2.35 3.89
N TYR A 82 11.58 -3.61 3.82
CA TYR A 82 10.73 -4.73 3.43
C TYR A 82 9.86 -5.24 4.57
N ALA A 83 10.32 -5.11 5.83
CA ALA A 83 9.50 -5.35 7.00
C ALA A 83 8.37 -4.31 7.10
N ILE A 84 8.67 -3.03 6.91
CA ILE A 84 7.66 -1.95 6.85
C ILE A 84 6.66 -2.24 5.73
N ALA A 85 7.12 -2.58 4.51
CA ALA A 85 6.20 -2.92 3.42
C ALA A 85 5.29 -4.12 3.75
N GLY A 86 5.81 -5.11 4.48
CA GLY A 86 5.04 -6.24 5.00
C GLY A 86 3.96 -5.79 5.98
N LEU A 87 4.31 -4.93 6.94
CA LEU A 87 3.39 -4.36 7.91
C LEU A 87 2.27 -3.54 7.24
N LEU A 88 2.62 -2.67 6.29
CA LEU A 88 1.64 -1.89 5.52
C LEU A 88 0.64 -2.78 4.78
N TRP A 89 1.14 -3.88 4.20
CA TRP A 89 0.27 -4.85 3.55
C TRP A 89 -0.71 -5.51 4.52
N ASP A 90 -0.21 -5.92 5.69
CA ASP A 90 -1.01 -6.63 6.68
C ASP A 90 -2.12 -5.72 7.24
N GLU A 91 -1.85 -4.42 7.38
CA GLU A 91 -2.83 -3.36 7.68
C GLU A 91 -3.73 -2.96 6.49
N SER A 92 -3.63 -3.68 5.37
CA SER A 92 -4.37 -3.39 4.13
C SER A 92 -4.20 -1.94 3.64
N LEU A 93 -3.02 -1.35 3.89
CA LEU A 93 -2.55 -0.07 3.38
C LEU A 93 -1.86 -0.31 2.02
N PHE A 94 -2.60 -0.87 1.06
CA PHE A 94 -2.02 -1.33 -0.22
C PHE A 94 -1.47 -0.18 -1.08
N PHE A 95 -2.13 0.99 -1.06
CA PHE A 95 -1.63 2.19 -1.72
C PHE A 95 -0.31 2.65 -1.10
N GLU A 96 -0.25 2.75 0.22
CA GLU A 96 0.95 3.21 0.93
C GLU A 96 2.09 2.18 0.83
N CYS A 97 1.77 0.89 0.85
CA CYS A 97 2.72 -0.20 0.55
C CYS A 97 3.32 -0.07 -0.85
N HIS A 98 2.49 0.27 -1.86
CA HIS A 98 2.95 0.54 -3.21
C HIS A 98 3.92 1.74 -3.24
N GLU A 99 3.52 2.88 -2.69
CA GLU A 99 4.32 4.11 -2.67
C GLU A 99 5.65 3.90 -1.93
N TRP A 100 5.63 3.27 -0.75
CA TRP A 100 6.81 2.98 0.05
C TRP A 100 7.84 2.14 -0.72
N LEU A 101 7.39 1.07 -1.38
CA LEU A 101 8.26 0.23 -2.20
C LEU A 101 8.76 0.96 -3.45
N GLU A 102 7.93 1.82 -4.07
CA GLU A 102 8.30 2.57 -5.27
C GLU A 102 9.41 3.60 -5.00
N GLN A 103 9.42 4.25 -3.84
CA GLN A 103 10.50 5.19 -3.49
C GLN A 103 11.89 4.52 -3.47
N ASN A 104 11.94 3.24 -3.13
CA ASN A 104 13.17 2.45 -3.07
C ASN A 104 13.55 1.84 -4.44
N TYR A 105 12.70 1.95 -5.45
CA TYR A 105 12.86 1.31 -6.75
C TYR A 105 14.05 1.86 -7.57
N LYS A 106 14.36 3.15 -7.42
CA LYS A 106 15.47 3.78 -8.17
C LYS A 106 16.85 3.31 -7.69
N ALA A 107 16.97 2.93 -6.43
CA ALA A 107 18.24 2.53 -5.81
C ALA A 107 18.68 1.10 -6.17
N VAL A 108 17.75 0.24 -6.63
CA VAL A 108 18.02 -1.16 -6.96
C VAL A 108 18.23 -1.40 -8.45
N GLN A 109 19.01 -2.43 -8.79
CA GLN A 109 19.35 -2.78 -10.18
C GLN A 109 19.17 -4.28 -10.43
N GLY A 110 19.30 -4.68 -11.71
CA GLY A 110 19.31 -6.09 -12.11
C GLY A 110 18.07 -6.87 -11.68
N GLN A 111 18.29 -8.03 -11.08
CA GLN A 111 17.21 -8.93 -10.67
C GLN A 111 16.46 -8.46 -9.42
N GLU A 112 17.13 -7.76 -8.50
CA GLU A 112 16.49 -7.17 -7.32
C GLU A 112 15.45 -6.14 -7.73
N LYS A 113 15.77 -5.33 -8.74
CA LYS A 113 14.82 -4.39 -9.34
C LYS A 113 13.57 -5.09 -9.87
N LYS A 114 13.73 -6.24 -10.55
CA LYS A 114 12.58 -7.01 -11.06
C LYS A 114 11.72 -7.56 -9.91
N VAL A 115 12.35 -8.08 -8.86
CA VAL A 115 11.66 -8.58 -7.67
C VAL A 115 10.91 -7.46 -6.96
N LEU A 116 11.55 -6.30 -6.74
CA LEU A 116 10.89 -5.14 -6.14
C LEU A 116 9.72 -4.65 -6.99
N GLN A 117 9.86 -4.62 -8.32
CA GLN A 117 8.74 -4.30 -9.20
C GLN A 117 7.57 -5.28 -9.04
N ALA A 118 7.85 -6.57 -8.84
CA ALA A 118 6.82 -7.57 -8.60
C ALA A 118 6.13 -7.37 -7.24
N MET A 119 6.87 -6.95 -6.20
CA MET A 119 6.30 -6.59 -4.90
C MET A 119 5.41 -5.33 -5.00
N ILE A 120 5.85 -4.30 -5.73
CA ILE A 120 5.04 -3.10 -6.04
C ILE A 120 3.75 -3.49 -6.76
N ARG A 121 3.84 -4.34 -7.80
CA ARG A 121 2.65 -4.86 -8.51
C ARG A 121 1.74 -5.67 -7.59
N THR A 122 2.32 -6.41 -6.65
CA THR A 122 1.55 -7.16 -5.64
C THR A 122 0.69 -6.20 -4.84
N ALA A 123 1.25 -5.10 -4.32
CA ALA A 123 0.49 -4.04 -3.63
C ALA A 123 -0.58 -3.43 -4.54
N GLY A 124 -0.22 -3.07 -5.77
CA GLY A 124 -1.13 -2.53 -6.78
C GLY A 124 -2.31 -3.45 -7.11
N THR A 125 -2.14 -4.77 -7.12
CA THR A 125 -3.25 -5.72 -7.33
C THR A 125 -4.34 -5.56 -6.28
N PHE A 126 -3.98 -5.48 -5.00
CA PHE A 126 -4.98 -5.44 -3.92
C PHE A 126 -5.55 -4.04 -3.71
N GLU A 127 -4.80 -3.00 -4.05
CA GLU A 127 -5.36 -1.66 -4.22
C GLU A 127 -6.46 -1.67 -5.29
N LEU A 128 -6.20 -2.24 -6.48
CA LEU A 128 -7.21 -2.36 -7.54
C LEU A 128 -8.45 -3.15 -7.10
N LEU A 129 -8.27 -4.25 -6.36
CA LEU A 129 -9.39 -5.05 -5.85
C LEU A 129 -10.24 -4.31 -4.84
N THR A 130 -9.63 -3.48 -3.99
CA THR A 130 -10.34 -2.62 -3.03
C THR A 130 -11.40 -1.76 -3.71
N TYR A 131 -11.16 -1.37 -4.97
CA TYR A 131 -12.09 -0.60 -5.78
C TYR A 131 -12.74 -1.40 -6.91
N ASN A 132 -12.91 -2.71 -6.72
CA ASN A 132 -13.62 -3.63 -7.64
C ASN A 132 -13.11 -3.57 -9.09
N ARG A 133 -11.83 -3.23 -9.29
CA ARG A 133 -11.18 -3.19 -10.61
C ARG A 133 -10.64 -4.58 -10.98
N LYS A 134 -11.50 -5.61 -10.90
CA LYS A 134 -11.11 -7.03 -10.99
C LYS A 134 -10.26 -7.36 -12.22
N LYS A 135 -10.69 -6.96 -13.42
CA LYS A 135 -9.96 -7.23 -14.67
C LYS A 135 -8.54 -6.67 -14.65
N ALA A 136 -8.36 -5.44 -14.16
CA ALA A 136 -7.05 -4.82 -14.03
C ALA A 136 -6.21 -5.53 -12.96
N ALA A 137 -6.82 -5.84 -11.80
CA ALA A 137 -6.17 -6.54 -10.71
C ALA A 137 -5.61 -7.90 -11.15
N VAL A 138 -6.37 -8.69 -11.91
CA VAL A 138 -5.95 -10.00 -12.44
C VAL A 138 -4.75 -9.87 -13.38
N SER A 139 -4.80 -8.90 -14.29
CA SER A 139 -3.69 -8.63 -15.21
C SER A 139 -2.40 -8.26 -14.47
N VAL A 140 -2.50 -7.42 -13.44
CA VAL A 140 -1.35 -7.03 -12.60
C VAL A 140 -0.88 -8.20 -11.74
N ALA A 141 -1.80 -9.00 -11.20
CA ALA A 141 -1.51 -10.16 -10.35
C ALA A 141 -0.72 -11.22 -11.11
N ALA A 142 -1.13 -11.54 -12.34
CA ALA A 142 -0.43 -12.51 -13.19
C ALA A 142 1.02 -12.09 -13.46
N LYS A 143 1.25 -10.80 -13.74
CA LYS A 143 2.59 -10.24 -13.96
C LYS A 143 3.45 -10.26 -12.70
N ALA A 144 2.85 -9.99 -11.53
CA ALA A 144 3.56 -10.08 -10.25
C ALA A 144 3.95 -11.53 -9.94
N LEU A 145 2.98 -12.45 -10.03
CA LEU A 145 3.14 -13.85 -9.67
C LEU A 145 4.23 -14.54 -10.51
N SER A 146 4.22 -14.33 -11.83
CA SER A 146 5.22 -14.91 -12.73
C SER A 146 6.66 -14.57 -12.33
N VAL A 147 6.91 -13.33 -11.91
CA VAL A 147 8.25 -12.90 -11.45
C VAL A 147 8.55 -13.45 -10.06
N LEU A 148 7.60 -13.39 -9.13
CA LEU A 148 7.81 -13.85 -7.76
C LEU A 148 8.10 -15.36 -7.68
N GLU A 149 7.40 -16.18 -8.46
CA GLU A 149 7.65 -17.63 -8.49
C GLU A 149 9.02 -17.96 -9.09
N SER A 150 9.42 -17.25 -10.14
CA SER A 150 10.72 -17.43 -10.81
C SER A 150 11.92 -16.95 -9.95
N HIS A 151 11.67 -16.09 -8.97
CA HIS A 151 12.70 -15.43 -8.16
C HIS A 151 12.45 -15.51 -6.66
N ILE A 152 11.72 -16.53 -6.18
CA ILE A 152 11.22 -16.61 -4.80
C ILE A 152 12.34 -16.49 -3.75
N LEU A 153 13.50 -17.08 -4.00
CA LEU A 153 14.66 -17.05 -3.11
C LEU A 153 15.32 -15.67 -3.01
N ARG A 154 15.01 -14.75 -3.93
CA ARG A 154 15.49 -13.37 -3.95
C ARG A 154 14.52 -12.39 -3.31
N VAL A 155 13.33 -12.86 -2.91
CA VAL A 155 12.38 -12.00 -2.20
C VAL A 155 12.87 -11.84 -0.76
N PRO A 156 12.99 -10.61 -0.23
CA PRO A 156 13.38 -10.38 1.14
C PRO A 156 12.47 -11.12 2.12
N LYS A 157 13.08 -11.89 3.04
CA LYS A 157 12.33 -12.73 4.00
C LYS A 157 11.38 -11.90 4.86
N SER A 158 11.79 -10.69 5.24
CA SER A 158 11.00 -9.76 6.05
C SER A 158 9.72 -9.28 5.36
N PHE A 159 9.61 -9.35 4.03
CA PHE A 159 8.36 -9.06 3.33
C PHE A 159 7.30 -10.16 3.49
N ASN A 160 7.69 -11.35 3.96
CA ASN A 160 6.81 -12.50 4.15
C ASN A 160 5.92 -12.80 2.93
N ILE A 161 6.54 -13.24 1.83
CA ILE A 161 5.91 -13.29 0.51
C ILE A 161 4.91 -14.44 0.32
N GLN A 162 5.05 -15.55 1.06
CA GLN A 162 4.25 -16.76 0.85
C GLN A 162 2.72 -16.53 0.97
N PRO A 163 2.20 -15.89 2.03
CA PRO A 163 0.77 -15.59 2.11
C PRO A 163 0.30 -14.66 0.99
N LYS A 164 1.17 -13.75 0.53
CA LYS A 164 0.86 -12.80 -0.55
C LYS A 164 0.76 -13.50 -1.90
N ILE A 165 1.64 -14.47 -2.18
CA ILE A 165 1.54 -15.36 -3.35
C ILE A 165 0.26 -16.18 -3.35
N ALA A 166 -0.13 -16.75 -2.21
CA ALA A 166 -1.39 -17.51 -2.10
C ALA A 166 -2.59 -16.63 -2.48
N ARG A 167 -2.63 -15.38 -1.98
CA ARG A 167 -3.68 -14.42 -2.34
C ARG A 167 -3.63 -14.01 -3.82
N LEU A 168 -2.44 -13.78 -4.40
CA LEU A 168 -2.31 -13.50 -5.84
C LEU A 168 -2.87 -14.64 -6.70
N LYS A 169 -2.60 -15.90 -6.33
CA LYS A 169 -3.14 -17.09 -7.01
C LYS A 169 -4.67 -17.13 -6.94
N ALA A 170 -5.26 -16.82 -5.79
CA ALA A 170 -6.72 -16.77 -5.64
C ALA A 170 -7.34 -15.71 -6.58
N VAL A 171 -6.75 -14.51 -6.64
CA VAL A 171 -7.20 -13.43 -7.53
C VAL A 171 -7.25 -13.87 -8.99
N ILE A 172 -6.25 -14.63 -9.45
CA ILE A 172 -6.19 -15.11 -10.84
C ILE A 172 -7.22 -16.21 -11.10
N LYS A 173 -7.46 -17.09 -10.13
CA LYS A 173 -8.40 -18.22 -10.26
C LYS A 173 -9.87 -17.81 -10.20
N ASP A 174 -10.21 -16.72 -9.50
CA ASP A 174 -11.58 -16.24 -9.30
C ASP A 174 -12.12 -15.41 -10.50
N THR A 175 -11.51 -15.55 -11.68
CA THR A 175 -11.90 -14.88 -12.94
C THR A 175 -12.11 -15.87 -14.06
#